data_AF-A0A356TGP9-F1
#
_entry.id   AF-A0A356TGP9-F1
#
_cell.length_a   1.000
_cell.length_b   1.000
_cell.length_c   1.000
_cell.angle_alpha   90.00
_cell.angle_beta   90.00
_cell.angle_gamma   90.00
#
_symmetry.space_group_name_H-M   'P 1'
#
loop_
_entity.id
_entity.type
_entity.pdbx_description
1 polymer ?
#
loop_
_entity_poly.entity_id
_entity_poly.type
_entity_poly.pdbx_seq_one_letter_code
_entity_poly.pdbx_strand_id
1 'polypeptide(L)'
;MAFNRSPGAHRRNRDAHAEDVDREMLVLDTGRGVISFFALHATSVHGDGTRLHPDHKGLACEAYEAARGVPAIFAQGAAGDVTPNYRWSEARGVTVGRHDDDLDSASYVADVQARTAGVIAMTEGLRLDGPVGGALRRVDLERCPTTRGPTTIGRLGGAMAQGTAEGPGPLAPFAPLVRRFPGKATLLEIGPHRPRRLFGLLDPARLHLDHPAFAHTRRVSAAGGLDGQPWIPTILPVQLWRVGAFCIAALPNEPTTMVGRRLRARLEAALAPHGVRRVHVQGYANAYAGYLTTPEEYGAQRYEGAYTLFGPRSYEAFAESLEALVPDLLDEAPRESGPALQRCSPTQLKARAWRGP
;
A
#
# COMPACT_ATOMS: atom_id res chain seq x y z
N MET A 1 -0.82 -3.16 -19.34
CA MET A 1 -0.93 -1.90 -18.57
C MET A 1 -0.28 -1.97 -17.20
N ALA A 2 0.17 -3.15 -16.72
CA ALA A 2 0.76 -3.31 -15.40
C ALA A 2 2.10 -4.03 -15.52
N PHE A 3 3.11 -3.53 -14.80
CA PHE A 3 4.49 -4.02 -14.80
C PHE A 3 5.05 -4.02 -13.39
N ASN A 4 5.95 -4.96 -13.08
CA ASN A 4 6.62 -4.96 -11.79
C ASN A 4 7.78 -3.94 -11.79
N ARG A 5 7.81 -3.00 -10.84
CA ARG A 5 8.88 -1.99 -10.71
C ARG A 5 10.08 -2.43 -9.87
N SER A 6 9.96 -3.57 -9.19
CA SER A 6 10.99 -4.19 -8.35
C SER A 6 11.23 -5.68 -8.68
N PRO A 7 11.40 -6.06 -9.97
CA PRO A 7 11.39 -7.47 -10.38
C PRO A 7 12.57 -8.27 -9.82
N GLY A 8 13.70 -7.60 -9.53
CA GLY A 8 14.84 -8.23 -8.87
C GLY A 8 14.61 -8.56 -7.39
N ALA A 9 13.68 -7.86 -6.71
CA ALA A 9 13.23 -8.21 -5.37
C ALA A 9 12.22 -9.35 -5.42
N HIS A 10 11.23 -9.27 -6.33
CA HIS A 10 10.24 -10.33 -6.57
C HIS A 10 10.89 -11.71 -6.81
N ARG A 11 11.90 -11.77 -7.68
CA ARG A 11 12.64 -13.02 -8.01
C ARG A 11 13.41 -13.64 -6.85
N ARG A 12 13.52 -12.98 -5.70
CA ARG A 12 14.14 -13.57 -4.50
C ARG A 12 13.20 -14.52 -3.75
N ASN A 13 11.89 -14.41 -3.98
CA ASN A 13 10.92 -15.35 -3.43
C ASN A 13 11.12 -16.72 -4.10
N ARG A 14 11.20 -17.80 -3.31
CA ARG A 14 11.37 -19.16 -3.85
C ARG A 14 10.13 -19.67 -4.58
N ASP A 15 8.98 -19.14 -4.20
CA ASP A 15 7.65 -19.33 -4.75
C ASP A 15 7.27 -18.22 -5.75
N ALA A 16 8.26 -17.48 -6.28
CA ALA A 16 7.99 -16.49 -7.32
C ALA A 16 7.44 -17.16 -8.58
N HIS A 17 6.29 -16.68 -9.07
CA HIS A 17 5.80 -17.08 -10.39
C HIS A 17 6.64 -16.40 -11.48
N ALA A 18 6.64 -17.00 -12.68
CA ALA A 18 7.26 -16.42 -13.86
C ALA A 18 6.65 -15.04 -14.20
N GLU A 19 5.35 -14.89 -14.02
CA GLU A 19 4.68 -13.59 -14.04
C GLU A 19 4.87 -12.87 -12.70
N ASP A 20 5.52 -11.71 -12.75
CA ASP A 20 5.84 -10.87 -11.59
C ASP A 20 4.76 -9.85 -11.25
N VAL A 21 3.61 -9.91 -11.92
CA VAL A 21 2.41 -9.10 -11.64
C VAL A 21 1.22 -10.03 -11.48
N ASP A 22 0.31 -9.72 -10.56
CA ASP A 22 -1.02 -10.35 -10.53
C ASP A 22 -1.92 -9.67 -11.58
N ARG A 23 -2.22 -10.39 -12.66
CA ARG A 23 -3.02 -9.88 -13.78
C ARG A 23 -4.52 -10.16 -13.61
N GLU A 24 -4.93 -10.78 -12.51
CA GLU A 24 -6.34 -11.05 -12.25
C GLU A 24 -7.10 -9.76 -11.92
N MET A 25 -8.21 -9.54 -12.63
CA MET A 25 -9.21 -8.54 -12.27
C MET A 25 -10.45 -9.26 -11.75
N LEU A 26 -10.93 -8.88 -10.57
CA LEU A 26 -12.18 -9.39 -10.00
C LEU A 26 -13.24 -8.30 -10.09
N VAL A 27 -14.45 -8.66 -10.50
CA VAL A 27 -15.59 -7.73 -10.56
C VAL A 27 -16.72 -8.27 -9.70
N LEU A 28 -17.17 -7.46 -8.76
CA LEU A 28 -18.44 -7.64 -8.07
C LEU A 28 -19.49 -6.79 -8.79
N ASP A 29 -20.46 -7.44 -9.41
CA ASP A 29 -21.61 -6.79 -10.02
C ASP A 29 -22.85 -7.05 -9.15
N THR A 30 -23.51 -5.95 -8.75
CA THR A 30 -24.73 -5.98 -7.94
C THR A 30 -26.00 -5.83 -8.77
N GLY A 31 -25.88 -5.65 -10.09
CA GLY A 31 -26.96 -5.22 -10.98
C GLY A 31 -27.35 -3.75 -10.82
N ARG A 32 -26.79 -3.04 -9.82
CA ARG A 32 -27.02 -1.60 -9.55
C ARG A 32 -25.73 -0.78 -9.56
N GLY A 33 -24.59 -1.43 -9.78
CA GLY A 33 -23.26 -0.84 -9.71
C GLY A 33 -22.21 -1.94 -9.58
N VAL A 34 -20.96 -1.55 -9.84
CA VAL A 34 -19.83 -2.49 -9.88
C VAL A 34 -18.67 -2.08 -8.98
N ILE A 35 -17.97 -3.08 -8.45
CA ILE A 35 -16.66 -2.90 -7.82
C ILE A 35 -15.66 -3.78 -8.58
N SER A 36 -14.70 -3.14 -9.24
CA SER A 36 -13.58 -3.80 -9.92
C SER A 36 -12.33 -3.72 -9.06
N PHE A 37 -11.71 -4.87 -8.79
CA PHE A 37 -10.45 -4.98 -8.06
C PHE A 37 -9.33 -5.33 -9.03
N PHE A 38 -8.31 -4.47 -9.10
CA PHE A 38 -7.11 -4.73 -9.89
C PHE A 38 -5.90 -4.01 -9.27
N ALA A 39 -4.82 -4.76 -9.05
CA ALA A 39 -3.60 -4.25 -8.42
C ALA A 39 -2.76 -3.45 -9.42
N LEU A 40 -2.78 -2.12 -9.30
CA LEU A 40 -1.97 -1.21 -10.13
C LEU A 40 -1.87 0.17 -9.45
N HIS A 41 -0.66 0.67 -9.19
CA HIS A 41 -0.48 2.01 -8.64
C HIS A 41 -1.14 3.07 -9.52
N ALA A 42 -1.93 3.94 -8.88
CA ALA A 42 -2.54 5.10 -9.50
C ALA A 42 -1.51 6.23 -9.64
N THR A 43 -0.50 5.99 -10.48
CA THR A 43 0.68 6.85 -10.68
C THR A 43 0.96 7.10 -12.16
N SER A 44 -0.07 7.08 -13.02
CA SER A 44 0.12 7.52 -14.42
C SER A 44 0.43 9.01 -14.52
N VAL A 45 -0.16 9.80 -13.61
CA VAL A 45 0.17 11.22 -13.43
C VAL A 45 1.29 11.37 -12.42
N HIS A 46 2.40 11.95 -12.86
CA HIS A 46 3.61 12.09 -12.05
C HIS A 46 3.52 13.28 -11.07
N GLY A 47 4.48 13.34 -10.14
CA GLY A 47 4.51 14.33 -9.05
C GLY A 47 4.79 15.78 -9.47
N ASP A 48 5.10 16.03 -10.74
CA ASP A 48 5.19 17.35 -11.35
C ASP A 48 3.80 17.91 -11.77
N GLY A 49 2.75 17.07 -11.73
CA GLY A 49 1.37 17.48 -11.91
C GLY A 49 0.90 18.45 -10.82
N THR A 50 0.35 19.61 -11.22
CA THR A 50 -0.10 20.66 -10.28
C THR A 50 -1.60 20.68 -10.03
N ARG A 51 -2.36 19.79 -10.66
CA ARG A 51 -3.82 19.72 -10.57
C ARG A 51 -4.25 18.48 -9.81
N LEU A 52 -5.34 18.60 -9.06
CA LEU A 52 -6.03 17.43 -8.51
C LEU A 52 -6.52 16.58 -9.69
N HIS A 53 -6.16 15.31 -9.67
CA HIS A 53 -6.49 14.36 -10.72
C HIS A 53 -6.70 12.97 -10.09
N PRO A 54 -7.73 12.21 -10.50
CA PRO A 54 -8.05 10.93 -9.86
C PRO A 54 -7.27 9.75 -10.47
N ASP A 55 -6.34 10.05 -11.37
CA ASP A 55 -5.50 9.11 -12.12
C ASP A 55 -6.34 8.09 -12.92
N HIS A 56 -5.73 7.02 -13.39
CA HIS A 56 -6.40 6.05 -14.25
C HIS A 56 -7.55 5.30 -13.55
N LYS A 57 -7.58 5.22 -12.21
CA LYS A 57 -8.66 4.50 -11.49
C LYS A 57 -9.94 5.33 -11.45
N GLY A 58 -9.85 6.64 -11.20
CA GLY A 58 -11.03 7.50 -11.27
C GLY A 58 -11.52 7.72 -12.69
N LEU A 59 -10.60 7.89 -13.64
CA LEU A 59 -10.97 7.94 -15.07
C LEU A 59 -11.65 6.63 -15.51
N ALA A 60 -11.26 5.48 -14.95
CA ALA A 60 -11.94 4.21 -15.22
C ALA A 60 -13.36 4.17 -14.63
N CYS A 61 -13.58 4.76 -13.44
CA CYS A 61 -14.92 4.94 -12.89
C CYS A 61 -15.77 5.76 -13.86
N GLU A 62 -15.30 6.95 -14.26
CA GLU A 62 -16.02 7.86 -15.17
C GLU A 62 -16.34 7.18 -16.51
N ALA A 63 -15.38 6.50 -17.11
CA ALA A 63 -15.56 5.78 -18.38
C ALA A 63 -16.59 4.63 -18.26
N TYR A 64 -16.56 3.88 -17.16
CA TYR A 64 -17.51 2.79 -16.92
C TYR A 64 -18.92 3.33 -16.66
N GLU A 65 -19.04 4.34 -15.80
CA GLU A 65 -20.31 5.00 -15.45
C GLU A 65 -20.98 5.60 -16.67
N ALA A 66 -20.22 6.30 -17.52
CA ALA A 66 -20.71 6.84 -18.78
C ALA A 66 -21.18 5.74 -19.75
N ALA A 67 -20.47 4.61 -19.81
CA ALA A 67 -20.82 3.51 -20.72
C ALA A 67 -21.98 2.65 -20.24
N ARG A 68 -22.19 2.51 -18.92
CA ARG A 68 -23.15 1.55 -18.33
C ARG A 68 -24.30 2.19 -17.56
N GLY A 69 -24.22 3.47 -17.22
CA GLY A 69 -25.25 4.19 -16.48
C GLY A 69 -25.44 3.72 -15.03
N VAL A 70 -24.44 3.05 -14.45
CA VAL A 70 -24.44 2.58 -13.07
C VAL A 70 -23.14 3.00 -12.37
N PRO A 71 -23.17 3.30 -11.05
CA PRO A 71 -21.98 3.65 -10.28
C PRO A 71 -20.87 2.59 -10.35
N ALA A 72 -19.61 3.04 -10.37
CA ALA A 72 -18.45 2.15 -10.45
C ALA A 72 -17.35 2.52 -9.45
N ILE A 73 -16.76 1.48 -8.85
CA ILE A 73 -15.58 1.60 -7.99
C ILE A 73 -14.45 0.78 -8.60
N PHE A 74 -13.33 1.42 -8.94
CA PHE A 74 -12.10 0.74 -9.32
C PHE A 74 -11.13 0.73 -8.14
N ALA A 75 -11.19 -0.33 -7.34
CA ALA A 75 -10.39 -0.52 -6.15
C ALA A 75 -8.95 -0.98 -6.47
N GLN A 76 -8.07 -0.77 -5.49
CA GLN A 76 -6.70 -1.28 -5.50
C GLN A 76 -6.64 -2.78 -5.14
N GLY A 77 -5.45 -3.35 -5.21
CA GLY A 77 -5.12 -4.67 -4.65
C GLY A 77 -3.74 -4.66 -4.02
N ALA A 78 -3.03 -5.78 -4.12
CA ALA A 78 -1.62 -5.88 -3.76
C ALA A 78 -0.70 -5.24 -4.80
N ALA A 79 -0.76 -3.92 -4.89
CA ALA A 79 -0.08 -3.14 -5.92
C ALA A 79 1.33 -2.69 -5.53
N GLY A 80 1.85 -3.00 -4.34
CA GLY A 80 3.08 -2.42 -3.77
C GLY A 80 4.29 -2.33 -4.71
N ASP A 81 4.43 -3.26 -5.64
CA ASP A 81 5.50 -3.30 -6.63
C ASP A 81 4.99 -3.24 -8.08
N VAL A 82 3.77 -2.75 -8.32
CA VAL A 82 3.09 -2.75 -9.63
C VAL A 82 2.84 -1.34 -10.12
N THR A 83 3.36 -1.01 -11.31
CA THR A 83 3.30 0.34 -11.91
C THR A 83 2.65 0.33 -13.31
N PRO A 84 1.98 1.43 -13.71
CA PRO A 84 1.58 1.65 -15.10
C PRO A 84 2.74 2.16 -15.99
N ASN A 85 3.86 2.58 -15.39
CA ASN A 85 4.99 3.21 -16.04
C ASN A 85 6.11 2.21 -16.34
N TYR A 86 6.56 2.14 -17.59
CA TYR A 86 7.51 1.10 -18.04
C TYR A 86 8.48 1.56 -19.13
N ARG A 87 8.36 2.80 -19.61
CA ARG A 87 9.25 3.36 -20.62
C ARG A 87 10.12 4.45 -20.01
N TRP A 88 11.43 4.38 -20.17
CA TRP A 88 12.30 5.49 -19.79
C TRP A 88 12.08 6.70 -20.73
N SER A 89 11.88 7.89 -20.15
CA SER A 89 11.85 9.16 -20.90
C SER A 89 13.13 9.94 -20.64
N GLU A 90 13.98 10.10 -21.66
CA GLU A 90 15.19 10.93 -21.55
C GLU A 90 14.86 12.40 -21.28
N ALA A 91 13.79 12.91 -21.91
CA ALA A 91 13.36 14.29 -21.76
C ALA A 91 12.93 14.64 -20.32
N ARG A 92 12.27 13.70 -19.63
CA ARG A 92 11.79 13.90 -18.25
C ARG A 92 12.72 13.34 -17.18
N GLY A 93 13.66 12.46 -17.55
CA GLY A 93 14.55 11.80 -16.60
C GLY A 93 13.84 10.85 -15.62
N VAL A 94 12.66 10.33 -16.01
CA VAL A 94 11.85 9.40 -15.22
C VAL A 94 11.26 8.31 -16.10
N THR A 95 10.78 7.22 -15.48
CA THR A 95 10.03 6.19 -16.19
C THR A 95 8.57 6.62 -16.33
N VAL A 96 8.09 6.71 -17.57
CA VAL A 96 6.73 7.13 -17.94
C VAL A 96 5.88 5.96 -18.43
N GLY A 97 4.59 6.24 -18.64
CA GLY A 97 3.59 5.31 -19.13
C GLY A 97 3.70 5.00 -20.61
N ARG A 98 2.55 4.64 -21.20
CA ARG A 98 2.44 4.32 -22.63
C ARG A 98 2.65 5.54 -23.51
N HIS A 99 2.25 6.72 -23.06
CA HIS A 99 2.33 7.99 -23.77
C HIS A 99 3.31 8.92 -23.04
N ASP A 100 3.92 9.86 -23.76
CA ASP A 100 4.82 10.84 -23.12
C ASP A 100 4.04 11.83 -22.27
N ASP A 101 2.78 12.11 -22.65
CA ASP A 101 1.81 12.79 -21.83
C ASP A 101 1.20 11.84 -20.78
N ASP A 102 1.13 12.34 -19.55
CA ASP A 102 0.65 11.59 -18.39
C ASP A 102 -0.88 11.39 -18.42
N LEU A 103 -1.63 12.37 -18.94
CA LEU A 103 -3.09 12.30 -19.01
C LEU A 103 -3.52 11.32 -20.10
N ASP A 104 -2.81 11.30 -21.23
CA ASP A 104 -2.98 10.28 -22.27
C ASP A 104 -2.67 8.88 -21.74
N SER A 105 -1.60 8.73 -20.96
CA SER A 105 -1.27 7.46 -20.29
C SER A 105 -2.35 7.03 -19.30
N ALA A 106 -2.82 7.96 -18.45
CA ALA A 106 -3.87 7.69 -17.48
C ALA A 106 -5.18 7.28 -18.17
N SER A 107 -5.57 7.98 -19.24
CA SER A 107 -6.77 7.69 -20.04
C SER A 107 -6.69 6.32 -20.70
N TYR A 108 -5.55 5.98 -21.31
CA TYR A 108 -5.35 4.64 -21.89
C TYR A 108 -5.49 3.54 -20.84
N VAL A 109 -4.87 3.68 -19.68
CA VAL A 109 -4.92 2.69 -18.59
C VAL A 109 -6.34 2.59 -18.02
N ALA A 110 -7.06 3.71 -17.95
CA ALA A 110 -8.45 3.77 -17.54
C ALA A 110 -9.36 3.01 -18.50
N ASP A 111 -9.24 3.27 -19.81
CA ASP A 111 -10.03 2.61 -20.86
C ASP A 111 -9.82 1.09 -20.88
N VAL A 112 -8.59 0.63 -20.65
CA VAL A 112 -8.31 -0.81 -20.55
C VAL A 112 -8.99 -1.40 -19.32
N GLN A 113 -8.93 -0.73 -18.15
CA GLN A 113 -9.59 -1.20 -16.94
C GLN A 113 -11.12 -1.23 -17.09
N ALA A 114 -11.72 -0.12 -17.54
CA ALA A 114 -13.16 0.00 -17.70
C ALA A 114 -13.73 -1.01 -18.69
N ARG A 115 -13.09 -1.18 -19.85
CA ARG A 115 -13.52 -2.19 -20.83
C ARG A 115 -13.36 -3.62 -20.30
N THR A 116 -12.25 -3.92 -19.63
CA THR A 116 -12.01 -5.25 -19.07
C THR A 116 -13.06 -5.58 -18.00
N ALA A 117 -13.32 -4.66 -17.08
CA ALA A 117 -14.37 -4.82 -16.07
C ALA A 117 -15.75 -4.99 -16.73
N GLY A 118 -16.03 -4.24 -17.80
CA GLY A 118 -17.28 -4.32 -18.55
C GLY A 118 -17.48 -5.66 -19.26
N VAL A 119 -16.39 -6.26 -19.77
CA VAL A 119 -16.40 -7.61 -20.33
C VAL A 119 -16.63 -8.63 -19.23
N ILE A 120 -15.90 -8.56 -18.11
CA ILE A 120 -16.06 -9.51 -16.98
C ILE A 120 -17.49 -9.45 -16.42
N ALA A 121 -18.06 -8.26 -16.24
CA ALA A 121 -19.43 -8.09 -15.75
C ALA A 121 -20.49 -8.73 -16.68
N MET A 122 -20.18 -8.91 -17.97
CA MET A 122 -21.06 -9.59 -18.93
C MET A 122 -20.84 -11.10 -19.00
N THR A 123 -19.78 -11.62 -18.37
CA THR A 123 -19.54 -13.08 -18.31
C THR A 123 -20.30 -13.72 -17.17
N GLU A 124 -20.59 -15.03 -17.28
CA GLU A 124 -21.20 -15.79 -16.21
C GLU A 124 -20.27 -15.84 -14.99
N GLY A 125 -20.66 -15.12 -13.93
CA GLY A 125 -19.92 -15.06 -12.67
C GLY A 125 -20.46 -16.03 -11.62
N LEU A 126 -19.72 -16.16 -10.51
CA LEU A 126 -20.23 -16.85 -9.33
C LEU A 126 -21.25 -15.96 -8.62
N ARG A 127 -22.49 -16.44 -8.50
CA ARG A 127 -23.48 -15.80 -7.64
C ARG A 127 -23.03 -15.90 -6.17
N LEU A 128 -22.90 -14.75 -5.52
CA LEU A 128 -22.51 -14.66 -4.11
C LEU A 128 -23.75 -14.71 -3.22
N ASP A 129 -24.23 -15.91 -2.95
CA ASP A 129 -25.24 -16.16 -1.92
C ASP A 129 -24.57 -16.60 -0.60
N GLY A 130 -25.26 -16.44 0.52
CA GLY A 130 -24.81 -16.89 1.84
C GLY A 130 -24.48 -15.77 2.82
N PRO A 131 -23.71 -16.06 3.89
CA PRO A 131 -23.56 -15.16 5.01
C PRO A 131 -22.74 -13.91 4.65
N VAL A 132 -23.07 -12.81 5.32
CA VAL A 132 -22.28 -11.57 5.32
C VAL A 132 -21.71 -11.37 6.72
N GLY A 133 -20.42 -11.06 6.81
CA GLY A 133 -19.75 -10.88 8.09
C GLY A 133 -18.55 -9.95 7.97
N GLY A 134 -18.08 -9.44 9.11
CA GLY A 134 -16.93 -8.56 9.15
C GLY A 134 -16.24 -8.59 10.52
N ALA A 135 -14.92 -8.66 10.52
CA ALA A 135 -14.13 -8.66 11.75
C ALA A 135 -12.91 -7.75 11.59
N LEU A 136 -12.66 -6.89 12.56
CA LEU A 136 -11.54 -5.94 12.57
C LEU A 136 -10.70 -6.13 13.83
N ARG A 137 -9.39 -6.09 13.68
CA ARG A 137 -8.45 -6.09 14.80
C ARG A 137 -7.43 -4.98 14.63
N ARG A 138 -7.25 -4.19 15.68
CA ARG A 138 -6.11 -3.29 15.81
C ARG A 138 -4.93 -4.08 16.35
N VAL A 139 -3.76 -3.87 15.76
CA VAL A 139 -2.53 -4.59 16.11
C VAL A 139 -1.45 -3.57 16.39
N ASP A 140 -0.81 -3.66 17.56
CA ASP A 140 0.43 -2.92 17.78
C ASP A 140 1.57 -3.65 17.08
N LEU A 141 2.12 -3.01 16.06
CA LEU A 141 3.16 -3.58 15.21
C LEU A 141 4.57 -3.33 15.76
N GLU A 142 4.74 -2.55 16.83
CA GLU A 142 6.04 -2.50 17.51
C GLU A 142 6.25 -3.76 18.36
N ARG A 143 7.23 -4.59 17.98
CA ARG A 143 7.57 -5.83 18.71
C ARG A 143 6.41 -6.82 18.84
N CYS A 144 5.47 -6.77 17.90
CA CYS A 144 4.39 -7.74 17.74
C CYS A 144 4.97 -9.16 17.67
N PRO A 145 4.57 -10.09 18.56
CA PRO A 145 5.03 -11.46 18.51
C PRO A 145 4.48 -12.17 17.27
N THR A 146 5.30 -12.99 16.63
CA THR A 146 4.89 -13.86 15.53
C THR A 146 5.52 -15.24 15.68
N THR A 147 5.05 -16.24 14.94
CA THR A 147 5.66 -17.58 14.91
C THR A 147 7.12 -17.56 14.40
N ARG A 148 7.54 -16.50 13.70
CA ARG A 148 8.90 -16.31 13.17
C ARG A 148 9.76 -15.34 14.01
N GLY A 149 9.30 -15.01 15.22
CA GLY A 149 9.90 -14.02 16.10
C GLY A 149 9.27 -12.63 15.95
N PRO A 150 9.52 -11.71 16.89
CA PRO A 150 8.80 -10.45 16.94
C PRO A 150 9.16 -9.51 15.78
N THR A 151 8.23 -8.61 15.42
CA THR A 151 8.54 -7.43 14.60
C THR A 151 9.52 -6.49 15.31
N THR A 152 10.04 -5.50 14.59
CA THR A 152 10.91 -4.47 15.17
C THR A 152 10.13 -3.22 15.56
N ILE A 153 10.83 -2.26 16.16
CA ILE A 153 10.35 -0.88 16.21
C ILE A 153 10.23 -0.31 14.79
N GLY A 154 9.37 0.68 14.61
CA GLY A 154 9.15 1.32 13.30
C GLY A 154 10.39 2.05 12.79
N ARG A 155 10.85 1.71 11.58
CA ARG A 155 12.05 2.27 10.93
C ARG A 155 11.83 2.54 9.45
N LEU A 156 12.32 3.68 8.97
CA LEU A 156 12.53 3.92 7.54
C LEU A 156 13.94 3.46 7.18
N GLY A 157 14.10 2.69 6.12
CA GLY A 157 15.40 2.25 5.59
C GLY A 157 16.01 3.28 4.64
N GLY A 158 17.33 3.30 4.53
CA GLY A 158 18.06 4.27 3.70
C GLY A 158 17.65 4.31 2.22
N ALA A 159 17.29 3.15 1.64
CA ALA A 159 16.87 3.08 0.23
C ALA A 159 15.50 3.72 -0.03
N MET A 160 14.66 3.94 0.99
CA MET A 160 13.40 4.67 0.85
C MET A 160 13.62 6.12 0.39
N ALA A 161 14.71 6.76 0.83
CA ALA A 161 15.01 8.15 0.47
C ALA A 161 15.38 8.35 -1.01
N GLN A 162 15.64 7.27 -1.74
CA GLN A 162 15.92 7.30 -3.18
C GLN A 162 14.65 7.36 -4.03
N GLY A 163 13.49 6.98 -3.49
CA GLY A 163 12.24 6.88 -4.24
C GLY A 163 12.20 5.70 -5.20
N THR A 164 11.30 5.77 -6.18
CA THR A 164 11.15 4.78 -7.26
C THR A 164 11.58 5.40 -8.60
N ALA A 165 11.68 4.59 -9.65
CA ALA A 165 12.08 5.05 -10.98
C ALA A 165 11.09 6.02 -11.66
N GLU A 166 9.86 6.07 -11.17
CA GLU A 166 8.76 6.96 -11.58
C GLU A 166 8.58 8.16 -10.63
N GLY A 167 9.27 8.17 -9.48
CA GLY A 167 9.11 9.18 -8.44
C GLY A 167 10.34 9.25 -7.54
N PRO A 168 11.41 9.96 -7.96
CA PRO A 168 12.64 10.05 -7.18
C PRO A 168 12.40 10.75 -5.84
N GLY A 169 13.03 10.23 -4.79
CA GLY A 169 12.89 10.75 -3.43
C GLY A 169 13.67 12.05 -3.21
N PRO A 170 13.43 12.75 -2.07
CA PRO A 170 14.05 14.04 -1.75
C PRO A 170 15.58 14.01 -1.66
N LEU A 171 16.18 12.84 -1.48
CA LEU A 171 17.63 12.66 -1.42
C LEU A 171 18.22 12.07 -2.71
N ALA A 172 17.44 11.97 -3.79
CA ALA A 172 17.91 11.47 -5.08
C ALA A 172 19.16 12.21 -5.62
N PRO A 173 19.29 13.56 -5.48
CA PRO A 173 20.54 14.26 -5.87
C PRO A 173 21.78 13.78 -5.10
N PHE A 174 21.59 13.23 -3.90
CA PHE A 174 22.65 12.68 -3.06
C PHE A 174 22.75 11.14 -3.13
N ALA A 175 22.03 10.50 -4.06
CA ALA A 175 21.99 9.04 -4.18
C ALA A 175 23.38 8.37 -4.24
N PRO A 176 24.44 8.93 -4.88
CA PRO A 176 25.78 8.33 -4.85
C PRO A 176 26.40 8.27 -3.45
N LEU A 177 26.12 9.27 -2.61
CA LEU A 177 26.56 9.31 -1.21
C LEU A 177 25.71 8.37 -0.34
N VAL A 178 24.40 8.33 -0.57
CA VAL A 178 23.46 7.45 0.16
C VAL A 178 23.68 5.97 -0.21
N ARG A 179 24.05 5.66 -1.46
CA ARG A 179 24.38 4.29 -1.93
C ARG A 179 25.60 3.69 -1.24
N ARG A 180 26.50 4.50 -0.67
CA ARG A 180 27.64 4.02 0.13
C ARG A 180 27.22 3.51 1.51
N PHE A 181 26.02 3.86 1.98
CA PHE A 181 25.46 3.29 3.19
C PHE A 181 24.75 1.97 2.87
N PRO A 182 24.86 0.95 3.74
CA PRO A 182 24.16 -0.31 3.50
C PRO A 182 22.65 -0.04 3.44
N GLY A 183 21.94 -0.56 2.44
CA GLY A 183 20.49 -0.33 2.28
C GLY A 183 19.64 -0.72 3.50
N LYS A 184 20.19 -1.60 4.36
CA LYS A 184 19.64 -2.00 5.66
C LYS A 184 19.85 -0.98 6.78
N ALA A 185 20.59 0.10 6.55
CA ALA A 185 20.80 1.15 7.52
C ALA A 185 19.47 1.85 7.82
N THR A 186 19.20 2.04 9.11
CA THR A 186 18.06 2.84 9.56
C THR A 186 18.28 4.29 9.15
N LEU A 187 17.43 4.79 8.25
CA LEU A 187 17.33 6.21 7.93
C LEU A 187 16.72 6.98 9.10
N LEU A 188 15.61 6.49 9.65
CA LEU A 188 14.88 7.17 10.71
C LEU A 188 14.15 6.17 11.61
N GLU A 189 14.21 6.36 12.92
CA GLU A 189 13.29 5.70 13.86
C GLU A 189 12.02 6.54 14.00
N ILE A 190 10.87 5.95 13.70
CA ILE A 190 9.58 6.65 13.54
C ILE A 190 8.55 6.34 14.63
N GLY A 191 8.90 5.46 15.57
CA GLY A 191 8.05 5.09 16.70
C GLY A 191 7.81 6.22 17.72
N PRO A 192 6.94 5.99 18.71
CA PRO A 192 6.65 6.95 19.77
C PRO A 192 7.91 7.26 20.60
N HIS A 193 8.02 8.51 21.06
CA HIS A 193 9.12 9.00 21.91
C HIS A 193 10.55 8.76 21.37
N ARG A 194 10.72 8.64 20.04
CA ARG A 194 12.03 8.45 19.40
C ARG A 194 12.74 9.77 19.11
N PRO A 195 14.09 9.79 19.12
CA PRO A 195 14.87 11.00 18.83
C PRO A 195 14.78 11.43 17.36
N ARG A 196 14.28 10.57 16.46
CA ARG A 196 14.03 10.84 15.02
C ARG A 196 15.20 11.54 14.34
N ARG A 197 16.39 11.00 14.53
CA ARG A 197 17.60 11.49 13.89
C ARG A 197 17.84 10.74 12.58
N LEU A 198 18.11 11.48 11.51
CA LEU A 198 18.56 10.96 10.23
C LEU A 198 19.87 10.19 10.46
N PHE A 199 19.86 8.90 10.14
CA PHE A 199 20.94 7.94 10.44
C PHE A 199 21.37 7.92 11.91
N GLY A 200 20.49 8.30 12.84
CA GLY A 200 20.80 8.39 14.27
C GLY A 200 21.57 9.64 14.69
N LEU A 201 21.96 10.52 13.75
CA LEU A 201 22.86 11.64 14.00
C LEU A 201 22.17 13.00 13.88
N LEU A 202 21.56 13.27 12.73
CA LEU A 202 21.13 14.62 12.36
C LEU A 202 19.65 14.84 12.64
N ASP A 203 19.29 15.99 13.22
CA ASP A 203 17.90 16.40 13.37
C ASP A 203 17.37 16.89 12.01
N PRO A 204 16.42 16.20 11.36
CA PRO A 204 15.88 16.62 10.07
C PRO A 204 15.21 18.00 10.13
N ALA A 205 14.72 18.43 11.31
CA ALA A 205 14.17 19.76 11.51
C ALA A 205 15.23 20.88 11.54
N ARG A 206 16.52 20.52 11.56
CA ARG A 206 17.64 21.47 11.49
C ARG A 206 18.34 21.48 10.13
N LEU A 207 17.92 20.61 9.21
CA LEU A 207 18.48 20.58 7.86
C LEU A 207 17.79 21.66 7.01
N HIS A 208 18.57 22.62 6.53
CA HIS A 208 18.12 23.71 5.65
C HIS A 208 18.25 23.33 4.17
N LEU A 209 17.71 22.17 3.80
CA LEU A 209 17.60 21.77 2.40
C LEU A 209 16.40 22.47 1.77
N ASP A 210 16.60 22.96 0.55
CA ASP A 210 15.55 23.59 -0.28
C ASP A 210 14.68 22.51 -0.92
N HIS A 211 13.85 21.87 -0.08
CA HIS A 211 12.91 20.85 -0.50
C HIS A 211 11.67 20.88 0.41
N PRO A 212 10.43 20.83 -0.16
CA PRO A 212 9.19 20.99 0.60
C PRO A 212 9.04 20.02 1.79
N ALA A 213 9.49 18.77 1.65
CA ALA A 213 9.46 17.79 2.75
C ALA A 213 10.25 18.24 3.99
N PHE A 214 11.44 18.84 3.81
CA PHE A 214 12.22 19.35 4.95
C PHE A 214 11.56 20.60 5.52
N ALA A 215 11.10 21.54 4.68
CA ALA A 215 10.36 22.72 5.14
C ALA A 215 9.12 22.35 5.97
N HIS A 216 8.33 21.37 5.50
CA HIS A 216 7.19 20.84 6.23
C HIS A 216 7.62 20.22 7.57
N THR A 217 8.65 19.37 7.58
CA THR A 217 9.17 18.72 8.79
C THR A 217 9.62 19.75 9.83
N ARG A 218 10.36 20.79 9.41
CA ARG A 218 10.79 21.90 10.28
C ARG A 218 9.59 22.59 10.92
N ARG A 219 8.59 22.95 10.11
CA ARG A 219 7.38 23.64 10.56
C ARG A 219 6.58 22.82 11.58
N VAL A 220 6.30 21.54 11.27
CA VAL A 220 5.53 20.67 12.16
C VAL A 220 6.29 20.41 13.46
N SER A 221 7.61 20.22 13.38
CA SER A 221 8.46 20.06 14.56
C SER A 221 8.48 21.31 15.44
N ALA A 222 8.64 22.50 14.86
CA ALA A 222 8.66 23.77 15.59
C ALA A 222 7.33 24.05 16.32
N ALA A 223 6.22 23.53 15.79
CA ALA A 223 4.89 23.65 16.40
C ALA A 223 4.56 22.51 17.39
N GLY A 224 5.52 21.65 17.76
CA GLY A 224 5.32 20.52 18.67
C GLY A 224 4.41 19.41 18.09
N GLY A 225 4.13 19.44 16.79
CA GLY A 225 3.23 18.49 16.13
C GLY A 225 3.75 17.06 16.12
N LEU A 226 5.05 16.88 16.37
CA LEU A 226 5.68 15.57 16.42
C LEU A 226 5.90 15.08 17.86
N ASP A 227 5.71 15.89 18.91
CA ASP A 227 6.17 15.55 20.26
C ASP A 227 5.48 14.30 20.82
N GLY A 228 6.29 13.31 21.25
CA GLY A 228 5.83 12.04 21.81
C GLY A 228 5.13 11.07 20.84
N GLN A 229 4.48 11.58 19.79
CA GLN A 229 3.71 10.80 18.82
C GLN A 229 4.59 10.17 17.74
N PRO A 230 4.29 8.96 17.25
CA PRO A 230 5.04 8.44 16.11
C PRO A 230 4.80 9.29 14.85
N TRP A 231 5.73 9.21 13.90
CA TRP A 231 5.58 9.88 12.59
C TRP A 231 4.59 9.13 11.68
N ILE A 232 4.48 7.81 11.87
CA ILE A 232 3.54 6.92 11.19
C ILE A 232 2.87 6.06 12.27
N PRO A 233 1.56 5.76 12.18
CA PRO A 233 0.88 4.91 13.16
C PRO A 233 1.60 3.57 13.39
N THR A 234 1.68 3.14 14.65
CA THR A 234 2.18 1.81 15.04
C THR A 234 1.06 0.85 15.41
N ILE A 235 -0.10 1.39 15.81
CA ILE A 235 -1.33 0.62 16.03
C ILE A 235 -2.15 0.65 14.75
N LEU A 236 -2.24 -0.48 14.07
CA LEU A 236 -2.76 -0.58 12.70
C LEU A 236 -3.95 -1.56 12.61
N PRO A 237 -5.02 -1.20 11.87
CA PRO A 237 -6.17 -2.06 11.68
C PRO A 237 -5.92 -3.10 10.57
N VAL A 238 -6.22 -4.37 10.85
CA VAL A 238 -6.44 -5.41 9.85
C VAL A 238 -7.90 -5.82 9.89
N GLN A 239 -8.47 -6.20 8.75
CA GLN A 239 -9.89 -6.50 8.68
C GLN A 239 -10.20 -7.58 7.64
N LEU A 240 -11.15 -8.45 7.97
CA LEU A 240 -11.79 -9.38 7.04
C LEU A 240 -13.24 -8.96 6.82
N TRP A 241 -13.70 -9.03 5.57
CA TRP A 241 -15.11 -8.92 5.20
C TRP A 241 -15.50 -10.11 4.34
N ARG A 242 -16.65 -10.72 4.62
CA ARG A 242 -17.16 -11.86 3.86
C ARG A 242 -18.50 -11.53 3.25
N VAL A 243 -18.69 -11.93 2.00
CA VAL A 243 -19.98 -11.98 1.29
C VAL A 243 -20.09 -13.32 0.58
N GLY A 244 -20.83 -14.25 1.18
CA GLY A 244 -21.01 -15.61 0.66
C GLY A 244 -19.69 -16.35 0.50
N ALA A 245 -19.32 -16.65 -0.75
CA ALA A 245 -18.09 -17.33 -1.12
C ALA A 245 -16.89 -16.40 -1.37
N PHE A 246 -17.06 -15.09 -1.24
CA PHE A 246 -16.00 -14.09 -1.44
C PHE A 246 -15.59 -13.45 -0.11
N CYS A 247 -14.29 -13.22 0.07
CA CYS A 247 -13.75 -12.55 1.24
C CYS A 247 -12.74 -11.47 0.82
N ILE A 248 -12.73 -10.34 1.52
CA ILE A 248 -11.76 -9.25 1.37
C ILE A 248 -10.89 -9.23 2.62
N ALA A 249 -9.58 -9.34 2.43
CA ALA A 249 -8.57 -9.12 3.45
C ALA A 249 -7.97 -7.72 3.29
N ALA A 250 -8.37 -6.82 4.18
CA ALA A 250 -8.00 -5.41 4.15
C ALA A 250 -6.77 -5.12 5.02
N LEU A 251 -5.81 -4.41 4.42
CA LEU A 251 -4.51 -4.08 5.00
C LEU A 251 -4.26 -2.56 4.95
N PRO A 252 -3.60 -1.99 5.97
CA PRO A 252 -3.28 -0.57 6.04
C PRO A 252 -1.91 -0.26 5.39
N ASN A 253 -1.56 -1.01 4.35
CA ASN A 253 -0.25 -0.95 3.70
C ASN A 253 -0.39 -1.06 2.18
N GLU A 254 0.76 -0.95 1.49
CA GLU A 254 0.94 -1.29 0.08
C GLU A 254 1.60 -2.69 -0.02
N PRO A 255 0.82 -3.79 -0.02
CA PRO A 255 1.39 -5.13 -0.13
C PRO A 255 1.93 -5.37 -1.54
N THR A 256 3.13 -5.95 -1.65
CA THR A 256 3.69 -6.41 -2.93
C THR A 256 2.88 -7.56 -3.51
N THR A 257 3.12 -7.85 -4.79
CA THR A 257 2.51 -8.95 -5.53
C THR A 257 2.62 -10.28 -4.77
N MET A 258 3.81 -10.62 -4.26
CA MET A 258 4.00 -11.89 -3.52
C MET A 258 3.37 -11.88 -2.13
N VAL A 259 3.32 -10.73 -1.44
CA VAL A 259 2.54 -10.63 -0.20
C VAL A 259 1.07 -10.90 -0.48
N GLY A 260 0.52 -10.31 -1.54
CA GLY A 260 -0.86 -10.57 -1.98
C GLY A 260 -1.12 -12.05 -2.25
N ARG A 261 -0.24 -12.70 -3.01
CA ARG A 261 -0.35 -14.14 -3.33
C ARG A 261 -0.29 -15.02 -2.09
N ARG A 262 0.71 -14.80 -1.21
CA ARG A 262 0.88 -15.64 -0.02
C ARG A 262 -0.26 -15.44 1.00
N LEU A 263 -0.71 -14.20 1.23
CA LEU A 263 -1.85 -13.93 2.10
C LEU A 263 -3.15 -14.53 1.55
N ARG A 264 -3.40 -14.37 0.25
CA ARG A 264 -4.55 -14.98 -0.42
C ARG A 264 -4.56 -16.49 -0.21
N ALA A 265 -3.45 -17.18 -0.49
CA ALA A 265 -3.36 -18.64 -0.34
C ALA A 265 -3.60 -19.09 1.12
N ARG A 266 -3.01 -18.40 2.10
CA ARG A 266 -3.19 -18.71 3.53
C ARG A 266 -4.65 -18.55 3.97
N LEU A 267 -5.28 -17.43 3.61
CA LEU A 267 -6.65 -17.14 4.00
C LEU A 267 -7.68 -17.97 3.23
N GLU A 268 -7.45 -18.25 1.95
CA GLU A 268 -8.28 -19.19 1.19
C GLU A 268 -8.22 -20.59 1.82
N ALA A 269 -7.04 -21.07 2.21
CA ALA A 269 -6.91 -22.35 2.91
C ALA A 269 -7.65 -22.37 4.26
N ALA A 270 -7.57 -21.28 5.03
CA ALA A 270 -8.26 -21.17 6.32
C ALA A 270 -9.79 -21.06 6.19
N LEU A 271 -10.29 -20.41 5.13
CA LEU A 271 -11.71 -20.11 4.95
C LEU A 271 -12.44 -21.09 4.02
N ALA A 272 -11.70 -21.92 3.25
CA ALA A 272 -12.28 -22.94 2.37
C ALA A 272 -13.23 -23.92 3.08
N PRO A 273 -12.92 -24.44 4.28
CA PRO A 273 -13.86 -25.29 5.03
C PRO A 273 -15.20 -24.60 5.36
N HIS A 274 -15.23 -23.27 5.30
CA HIS A 274 -16.40 -22.46 5.60
C HIS A 274 -17.09 -21.93 4.34
N GLY A 275 -16.72 -22.42 3.15
CA GLY A 275 -17.38 -22.11 1.87
C GLY A 275 -16.86 -20.86 1.16
N VAL A 276 -15.79 -20.23 1.64
CA VAL A 276 -15.10 -19.16 0.90
C VAL A 276 -14.26 -19.78 -0.20
N ARG A 277 -14.40 -19.28 -1.42
CA ARG A 277 -13.70 -19.75 -2.63
C ARG A 277 -12.65 -18.77 -3.13
N ARG A 278 -12.76 -17.50 -2.78
CA ARG A 278 -11.84 -16.45 -3.23
C ARG A 278 -11.58 -15.42 -2.15
N VAL A 279 -10.31 -15.09 -1.95
CA VAL A 279 -9.88 -13.96 -1.11
C VAL A 279 -9.23 -12.87 -1.96
N HIS A 280 -9.77 -11.65 -1.91
CA HIS A 280 -9.11 -10.46 -2.42
C HIS A 280 -8.26 -9.81 -1.34
N VAL A 281 -7.02 -9.45 -1.66
CA VAL A 281 -6.14 -8.70 -0.75
C VAL A 281 -6.21 -7.22 -1.10
N GLN A 282 -6.88 -6.46 -0.24
CA GLN A 282 -7.12 -5.04 -0.39
C GLN A 282 -6.08 -4.24 0.41
N GLY A 283 -5.07 -3.71 -0.27
CA GLY A 283 -4.20 -2.68 0.31
C GLY A 283 -4.91 -1.33 0.48
N TYR A 284 -4.22 -0.36 1.07
CA TYR A 284 -4.71 1.02 1.24
C TYR A 284 -6.02 1.16 2.04
N ALA A 285 -6.32 0.21 2.93
CA ALA A 285 -7.57 0.19 3.68
C ALA A 285 -7.38 0.64 5.13
N ASN A 286 -8.33 1.44 5.64
CA ASN A 286 -8.49 1.87 7.04
C ASN A 286 -7.37 2.78 7.63
N ALA A 287 -6.11 2.59 7.26
CA ALA A 287 -4.97 3.41 7.66
C ALA A 287 -3.83 3.31 6.62
N TYR A 288 -2.66 3.90 6.91
CA TYR A 288 -1.48 3.82 6.04
C TYR A 288 -0.19 3.70 6.84
N ALA A 289 0.62 2.69 6.52
CA ALA A 289 1.92 2.44 7.14
C ALA A 289 2.99 1.95 6.15
N GLY A 290 3.06 2.61 4.99
CA GLY A 290 4.05 2.28 3.96
C GLY A 290 3.83 0.90 3.34
N TYR A 291 4.90 0.24 2.97
CA TYR A 291 4.87 -1.00 2.18
C TYR A 291 4.81 -2.24 3.07
N LEU A 292 4.34 -3.33 2.48
CA LEU A 292 4.45 -4.66 3.06
C LEU A 292 5.09 -5.59 2.03
N THR A 293 6.33 -6.01 2.30
CA THR A 293 7.05 -6.98 1.47
C THR A 293 7.15 -8.35 2.13
N THR A 294 7.47 -9.37 1.34
CA THR A 294 7.92 -10.65 1.90
C THR A 294 9.27 -10.50 2.63
N PRO A 295 9.68 -11.44 3.50
CA PRO A 295 11.02 -11.44 4.09
C PRO A 295 12.15 -11.45 3.04
N GLU A 296 11.95 -12.11 1.90
CA GLU A 296 12.91 -12.22 0.80
C GLU A 296 13.09 -10.90 0.05
N GLU A 297 11.98 -10.23 -0.26
CA GLU A 297 11.94 -8.88 -0.84
C GLU A 297 12.50 -7.84 0.13
N TYR A 298 12.14 -7.93 1.42
CA TYR A 298 12.72 -7.10 2.46
C TYR A 298 14.25 -7.21 2.46
N GLY A 299 14.78 -8.43 2.32
CA GLY A 299 16.21 -8.67 2.24
C GLY A 299 16.92 -8.00 1.06
N ALA A 300 16.19 -7.61 0.00
CA ALA A 300 16.72 -6.84 -1.12
C ALA A 300 16.91 -5.35 -0.80
N GLN A 301 16.11 -4.81 0.13
CA GLN A 301 16.07 -3.38 0.47
C GLN A 301 16.00 -2.48 -0.77
N ARG A 302 15.12 -2.84 -1.73
CA ARG A 302 14.55 -1.89 -2.69
C ARG A 302 13.62 -0.92 -1.96
N TYR A 303 13.01 0.03 -2.67
CA TYR A 303 12.14 1.04 -2.08
C TYR A 303 11.07 0.43 -1.16
N GLU A 304 10.37 -0.59 -1.63
CA GLU A 304 9.30 -1.28 -0.89
C GLU A 304 9.83 -1.96 0.39
N GLY A 305 10.99 -2.62 0.30
CA GLY A 305 11.60 -3.29 1.44
C GLY A 305 12.14 -2.30 2.48
N ALA A 306 12.66 -1.17 2.03
CA ALA A 306 13.14 -0.10 2.91
C ALA A 306 12.00 0.71 3.54
N TYR A 307 10.80 0.66 2.96
CA TYR A 307 9.60 1.26 3.53
C TYR A 307 8.65 0.23 4.18
N THR A 308 9.14 -0.99 4.41
CA THR A 308 8.47 -1.99 5.27
C THR A 308 8.88 -1.77 6.72
N LEU A 309 8.04 -1.01 7.43
CA LEU A 309 8.44 -0.27 8.63
C LEU A 309 8.83 -1.11 9.84
N PHE A 310 8.20 -2.26 10.03
CA PHE A 310 8.34 -3.08 11.25
C PHE A 310 9.26 -4.29 11.04
N GLY A 311 10.13 -4.18 10.02
CA GLY A 311 11.20 -5.13 9.75
C GLY A 311 10.75 -6.39 8.98
N PRO A 312 11.63 -7.40 8.86
CA PRO A 312 11.41 -8.57 8.01
C PRO A 312 10.28 -9.49 8.51
N ARG A 313 9.77 -9.28 9.72
CA ARG A 313 8.65 -10.04 10.30
C ARG A 313 7.29 -9.37 10.13
N SER A 314 7.24 -8.20 9.47
CA SER A 314 5.99 -7.47 9.21
C SER A 314 4.96 -8.35 8.50
N TYR A 315 5.38 -9.08 7.46
CA TYR A 315 4.50 -10.01 6.72
C TYR A 315 3.82 -11.02 7.64
N GLU A 316 4.57 -11.67 8.53
CA GLU A 316 4.01 -12.68 9.43
C GLU A 316 3.06 -12.07 10.46
N ALA A 317 3.39 -10.88 11.00
CA ALA A 317 2.52 -10.19 11.93
C ALA A 317 1.15 -9.88 11.32
N PHE A 318 1.12 -9.39 10.06
CA PHE A 318 -0.13 -9.13 9.36
C PHE A 318 -0.88 -10.42 9.01
N ALA A 319 -0.17 -11.45 8.52
CA ALA A 319 -0.77 -12.72 8.12
C ALA A 319 -1.43 -13.44 9.31
N GLU A 320 -0.69 -13.59 10.41
CA GLU A 320 -1.19 -14.24 11.63
C GLU A 320 -2.32 -13.43 12.28
N SER A 321 -2.27 -12.09 12.18
CA SER A 321 -3.36 -11.24 12.70
C SER A 321 -4.66 -11.38 11.89
N LEU A 322 -4.57 -11.54 10.57
CA LEU A 322 -5.73 -11.81 9.72
C LEU A 322 -6.26 -13.22 9.94
N GLU A 323 -5.39 -14.23 10.07
CA GLU A 323 -5.83 -15.60 10.39
C GLU A 323 -6.53 -15.68 11.75
N ALA A 324 -6.05 -14.92 12.74
CA ALA A 324 -6.68 -14.83 14.06
C ALA A 324 -8.08 -14.19 14.02
N LEU A 325 -8.45 -13.47 12.95
CA LEU A 325 -9.80 -12.93 12.76
C LEU A 325 -10.79 -13.93 12.16
N VAL A 326 -10.33 -15.11 11.69
CA VAL A 326 -11.24 -16.09 11.05
C VAL A 326 -12.38 -16.53 11.97
N PRO A 327 -12.16 -16.88 13.25
CA PRO A 327 -13.26 -17.23 14.15
C PRO A 327 -14.26 -16.07 14.34
N ASP A 328 -13.76 -14.84 14.51
CA ASP A 328 -14.58 -13.64 14.67
C ASP A 328 -15.38 -13.31 13.39
N LEU A 329 -14.84 -13.60 12.21
CA LEU A 329 -15.53 -13.41 10.92
C LEU A 329 -16.70 -14.39 10.74
N LEU A 330 -16.57 -15.60 11.29
CA LEU A 330 -17.58 -16.65 11.19
C LEU A 330 -18.69 -16.49 12.23
N ASP A 331 -18.47 -15.69 13.26
CA ASP A 331 -19.48 -15.22 14.18
C ASP A 331 -20.22 -14.05 13.52
N GLU A 332 -21.51 -14.19 13.22
CA GLU A 332 -22.26 -13.29 12.33
C GLU A 332 -22.38 -11.84 12.85
N ALA A 333 -22.01 -11.58 14.12
CA ALA A 333 -21.95 -10.24 14.70
C ALA A 333 -20.59 -9.56 14.41
N PRO A 334 -20.56 -8.34 13.84
CA PRO A 334 -19.31 -7.63 13.63
C PRO A 334 -18.52 -7.42 14.92
N ARG A 335 -17.23 -7.81 14.91
CA ARG A 335 -16.34 -7.68 16.07
C ARG A 335 -15.17 -6.74 15.78
N GLU A 336 -14.90 -5.85 16.73
CA GLU A 336 -13.70 -5.02 16.75
C GLU A 336 -12.88 -5.30 18.02
N SER A 337 -11.60 -5.62 17.84
CA SER A 337 -10.68 -5.92 18.95
C SER A 337 -9.35 -5.18 18.82
N GLY A 338 -8.49 -5.32 19.83
CA GLY A 338 -7.15 -4.73 19.85
C GLY A 338 -7.03 -3.41 20.64
N PRO A 339 -5.82 -2.85 20.73
CA PRO A 339 -5.56 -1.65 21.52
C PRO A 339 -6.20 -0.41 20.90
N ALA A 340 -6.37 0.64 21.71
CA ALA A 340 -6.88 1.92 21.24
C ALA A 340 -5.96 2.55 20.17
N LEU A 341 -6.55 3.18 19.15
CA LEU A 341 -5.76 3.90 18.14
C LEU A 341 -4.99 5.06 18.77
N GLN A 342 -3.81 5.32 18.24
CA GLN A 342 -3.03 6.50 18.58
C GLN A 342 -3.77 7.76 18.15
N ARG A 343 -3.95 8.71 19.08
CA ARG A 343 -4.64 9.98 18.83
C ARG A 343 -3.68 11.15 19.03
N CYS A 344 -3.63 12.02 18.03
CA CYS A 344 -2.99 13.33 18.18
C CYS A 344 -3.91 14.26 18.98
N SER A 345 -3.33 15.10 19.84
CA SER A 345 -4.07 16.18 20.49
C SER A 345 -4.56 17.21 19.46
N PRO A 346 -5.57 18.04 19.78
CA PRO A 346 -6.00 19.13 18.89
C PRO A 346 -4.85 20.05 18.46
N THR A 347 -3.91 20.33 19.37
CA THR A 347 -2.70 21.12 19.07
C THR A 347 -1.80 20.40 18.05
N GLN A 348 -1.59 19.10 18.23
CA GLN A 348 -0.79 18.30 17.30
C GLN A 348 -1.44 18.19 15.91
N LEU A 349 -2.77 18.04 15.85
CA LEU A 349 -3.50 18.06 14.59
C LEU A 349 -3.37 19.42 13.88
N LYS A 350 -3.54 20.52 14.61
CA LYS A 350 -3.38 21.89 14.08
C LYS A 350 -1.95 22.18 13.60
N ALA A 351 -0.95 21.58 14.23
CA ALA A 351 0.44 21.67 13.81
C ALA A 351 0.71 20.89 12.51
N ARG A 352 0.17 19.67 12.41
CA ARG A 352 0.32 18.77 11.26
C ARG A 352 -0.49 19.18 10.03
N ALA A 353 -1.56 19.95 10.20
CA ALA A 353 -2.38 20.44 9.10
C ALA A 353 -1.52 21.12 8.01
N TRP A 354 -1.84 20.83 6.75
CA TRP A 354 -1.32 21.57 5.60
C TRP A 354 -1.88 23.00 5.65
N ARG A 355 -1.02 24.00 5.37
CA ARG A 355 -1.40 25.43 5.44
C ARG A 355 -1.23 26.17 4.12
N GLY A 356 -1.08 25.44 3.02
CA GLY A 356 -0.66 26.01 1.75
C GLY A 356 0.86 26.20 1.68
N PRO A 357 1.37 26.54 0.48
CA PRO A 357 2.73 27.02 0.30
C PRO A 357 2.99 28.34 1.02
#